data_AF-A0A806TRM8-F1
#
_entry.id   AF-A0A806TRM8-F1
#
_cell.length_a   1.000
_cell.length_b   1.000
_cell.length_c   1.000
_cell.angle_alpha   90.00
_cell.angle_beta   90.00
_cell.angle_gamma   90.00
#
_symmetry.space_group_name_H-M   'P 1'
#
loop_
_entity.id
_entity.type
_entity.pdbx_description
1 polymer ?
#
loop_
_entity_poly.entity_id
_entity_poly.type
_entity_poly.pdbx_seq_one_letter_code
_entity_poly.pdbx_strand_id
1 'polypeptide(L)'
;MDNNPKKMFTPVKTYQPFHSIYDPCRPIGVKYYSTPPQLYMGFQPANLQQFSPKEALKKGTLWPAFWDYYENPYKDKKRDEE
;
A
#
# COMPACT_ATOMS: atom_id res chain seq x y z
N MET A 1 11.08 23.25 -14.38
CA MET A 1 12.26 22.54 -13.86
C MET A 1 12.05 22.39 -12.37
N ASP A 2 11.32 21.36 -11.94
CA ASP A 2 11.05 21.14 -10.51
C ASP A 2 12.03 20.08 -10.00
N ASN A 3 13.18 20.55 -9.53
CA ASN A 3 14.20 19.77 -8.86
C ASN A 3 13.79 19.55 -7.40
N ASN A 4 13.09 18.45 -7.09
CA ASN A 4 12.96 17.96 -5.72
C ASN A 4 13.18 16.43 -5.67
N PRO A 5 14.33 15.94 -5.16
CA PRO A 5 14.79 14.55 -5.30
C PRO A 5 14.15 13.57 -4.29
N LYS A 6 12.90 13.76 -3.90
CA LYS A 6 12.15 12.80 -3.10
C LYS A 6 10.77 12.58 -3.70
N LYS A 7 10.70 11.74 -4.74
CA LYS A 7 9.49 10.92 -4.94
C LYS A 7 9.38 10.03 -3.71
N MET A 8 8.69 10.53 -2.70
CA MET A 8 8.41 9.79 -1.48
C MET A 8 7.55 8.60 -1.91
N PHE A 9 8.09 7.39 -1.83
CA PHE A 9 7.31 6.18 -2.03
C PHE A 9 6.20 6.20 -0.98
N THR A 10 4.95 6.23 -1.43
CA THR A 10 3.80 6.13 -0.53
C THR A 10 3.42 4.66 -0.39
N PRO A 11 3.15 4.15 0.83
CA PRO A 11 2.73 2.76 1.04
C PRO A 11 1.30 2.50 0.54
N VAL A 12 0.54 3.56 0.22
CA VAL A 12 -0.81 3.49 -0.33
C VAL A 12 -0.93 4.45 -1.51
N LYS A 13 -1.68 4.02 -2.53
CA LYS A 13 -2.08 4.85 -3.68
C LYS A 13 -3.58 4.77 -3.87
N THR A 14 -4.10 5.70 -4.68
CA THR A 14 -5.52 5.81 -4.96
C THR A 14 -5.80 5.84 -6.45
N TYR A 15 -6.99 5.38 -6.82
CA TYR A 15 -7.56 5.57 -8.15
C TYR A 15 -9.07 5.72 -8.04
N GLN A 16 -9.67 6.38 -9.03
CA GLN A 16 -11.12 6.47 -9.14
C GLN A 16 -11.55 5.58 -10.31
N PRO A 17 -12.31 4.50 -10.04
CA PRO A 17 -12.90 3.70 -11.10
C PRO A 17 -13.79 4.58 -11.99
N PHE A 18 -13.71 4.36 -13.29
CA PHE A 18 -14.68 4.95 -14.21
C PHE A 18 -16.07 4.41 -13.89
N HIS A 19 -17.06 5.30 -13.85
CA HIS A 19 -18.46 4.96 -13.65
C HIS A 19 -19.25 5.44 -14.86
N SER A 20 -19.86 4.49 -15.56
CA SER A 20 -20.62 4.75 -16.78
C SER A 20 -22.03 5.24 -16.46
N ILE A 21 -22.65 5.97 -17.38
CA ILE A 21 -24.06 6.38 -17.27
C ILE A 21 -25.05 5.19 -17.26
N TYR A 22 -24.60 4.01 -17.70
CA TYR A 22 -25.41 2.78 -17.75
C TYR A 22 -25.03 1.77 -16.66
N ASP A 23 -24.15 2.13 -15.72
CA ASP A 23 -23.76 1.23 -14.63
C ASP A 23 -24.88 1.21 -13.57
N PRO A 24 -25.50 0.04 -13.30
CA PRO A 24 -26.64 -0.06 -12.40
C PRO A 24 -26.28 0.17 -10.92
N CYS A 25 -24.99 0.14 -10.58
CA CYS A 25 -24.51 0.32 -9.21
C CYS A 25 -24.23 1.79 -8.90
N ARG A 26 -24.35 2.20 -7.62
CA ARG A 26 -23.91 3.54 -7.19
C ARG A 26 -22.39 3.73 -7.42
N PRO A 27 -21.92 4.95 -7.71
CA PRO A 27 -20.49 5.22 -7.89
C PRO A 27 -19.68 4.77 -6.66
N ILE A 28 -18.67 3.93 -6.88
CA ILE A 28 -17.85 3.34 -5.80
C ILE A 28 -16.90 4.37 -5.15
N GLY A 29 -16.65 5.50 -5.82
CA GLY A 29 -15.75 6.54 -5.34
C GLY A 29 -14.26 6.15 -5.42
N VAL A 30 -13.42 6.79 -4.59
CA VAL A 30 -11.97 6.55 -4.59
C VAL A 30 -11.65 5.18 -3.97
N LYS A 31 -10.95 4.35 -4.73
CA LYS A 31 -10.36 3.09 -4.27
C LYS A 31 -8.90 3.30 -3.89
N TYR A 32 -8.50 2.58 -2.85
CA TYR A 32 -7.17 2.56 -2.28
C TYR A 32 -6.53 1.19 -2.49
N TYR A 33 -5.24 1.16 -2.79
CA TYR A 33 -4.45 -0.06 -2.90
C TYR A 33 -3.07 0.16 -2.28
N SER A 34 -2.52 -0.89 -1.66
CA SER A 34 -1.20 -0.83 -1.05
C SER A 34 -0.11 -0.92 -2.13
N THR A 35 0.91 -0.10 -1.96
CA THR A 35 2.16 -0.14 -2.75
C THR A 35 3.34 -0.33 -1.81
N PRO A 36 3.53 -1.57 -1.30
CA PRO A 36 4.55 -1.86 -0.31
C PRO A 36 5.96 -1.80 -0.89
N PRO A 37 7.00 -1.67 -0.06
CA PRO A 37 8.40 -1.51 -0.49
C PRO A 37 8.90 -2.60 -1.46
N GLN A 38 8.38 -3.82 -1.36
CA GLN A 38 8.71 -4.93 -2.25
C GLN A 38 8.43 -4.65 -3.74
N LEU A 39 7.49 -3.75 -4.07
CA LEU A 39 7.21 -3.36 -5.46
C LEU A 39 8.28 -2.43 -6.04
N TYR A 40 9.09 -1.82 -5.18
CA TYR A 40 10.09 -0.82 -5.56
C TYR A 40 11.52 -1.34 -5.42
N MET A 41 11.72 -2.47 -4.75
CA MET A 41 13.01 -3.15 -4.66
C MET A 41 13.10 -4.26 -5.72
N GLY A 42 13.76 -3.97 -6.84
CA GLY A 42 13.82 -4.90 -7.98
C GLY A 42 14.63 -6.17 -7.70
N PHE A 43 15.68 -6.08 -6.88
CA PHE A 43 16.48 -7.24 -6.47
C PHE A 43 16.81 -7.13 -4.98
N GLN A 44 16.82 -8.26 -4.28
CA GLN A 44 17.16 -8.33 -2.87
C GLN A 44 18.69 -8.49 -2.72
N PRO A 45 19.42 -7.49 -2.20
CA PRO A 45 20.87 -7.59 -2.07
C PRO A 45 21.25 -8.73 -1.09
N ALA A 46 22.42 -9.32 -1.32
CA ALA A 46 22.98 -10.29 -0.40
C ALA A 46 23.20 -9.65 0.99
N ASN A 47 23.01 -10.45 2.04
CA ASN A 47 23.20 -10.03 3.43
C ASN A 47 22.33 -8.83 3.86
N LEU A 48 21.14 -8.68 3.26
CA LEU A 48 20.16 -7.70 3.71
C LEU A 48 19.87 -7.93 5.20
N GLN A 49 19.74 -6.85 5.98
CA GLN A 49 19.42 -6.92 7.40
C GLN A 49 18.18 -7.78 7.64
N GLN A 50 18.22 -8.64 8.65
CA GLN A 50 17.11 -9.52 9.00
C GLN A 50 16.69 -9.25 10.44
N PHE A 51 15.40 -9.44 10.71
CA PHE A 51 14.90 -9.53 12.07
C PHE A 51 15.40 -10.82 12.74
N SER A 52 15.37 -10.84 14.07
CA SER A 52 15.51 -12.12 14.78
C SER A 52 14.34 -13.06 14.40
N PRO A 53 14.52 -14.39 14.43
CA PRO A 53 13.47 -15.32 14.02
C PRO A 53 12.13 -15.11 14.74
N LYS A 54 12.17 -14.80 16.04
CA LYS A 54 10.97 -14.53 16.84
C LYS A 54 10.23 -13.26 16.40
N GLU A 55 10.97 -12.23 16.00
CA GLU A 55 10.38 -10.97 15.53
C GLU A 55 9.87 -11.11 14.09
N ALA A 56 10.63 -11.79 13.23
CA ALA A 56 10.22 -12.06 11.85
C ALA A 56 8.85 -12.77 11.79
N LEU A 57 8.64 -13.77 12.64
CA LEU A 57 7.36 -14.47 12.75
C LEU A 57 6.20 -13.56 13.17
N LYS A 58 6.45 -12.59 14.06
CA LYS A 58 5.44 -11.61 14.47
C LYS A 58 5.13 -10.59 13.38
N LYS A 59 6.14 -10.21 12.60
CA LYS A 59 6.03 -9.22 11.52
C LYS A 59 5.52 -9.80 10.21
N GLY A 60 5.63 -11.12 10.02
CA GLY A 60 5.29 -11.78 8.76
C GLY A 60 6.32 -11.54 7.65
N THR A 61 7.50 -11.04 7.99
CA THR A 61 8.61 -10.83 7.04
C THR A 61 9.95 -11.00 7.75
N LEU A 62 10.94 -11.56 7.03
CA LEU A 62 12.29 -11.72 7.54
C LEU A 62 13.09 -10.42 7.49
N TRP A 63 12.78 -9.53 6.55
CA TRP A 63 13.59 -8.34 6.27
C TRP A 63 12.87 -7.05 6.71
N PRO A 64 13.53 -6.19 7.51
CA PRO A 64 12.98 -4.89 7.90
C PRO A 64 12.63 -3.99 6.71
N ALA A 65 13.39 -4.09 5.62
CA ALA A 65 13.15 -3.32 4.40
C ALA A 65 11.79 -3.63 3.73
N PHE A 66 11.20 -4.79 4.01
CA PHE A 66 9.90 -5.18 3.48
C PHE A 66 8.77 -5.11 4.49
N TRP A 67 9.06 -4.69 5.72
CA TRP A 67 8.00 -4.54 6.71
C TRP A 67 7.19 -3.28 6.39
N ASP A 68 5.88 -3.45 6.16
CA ASP A 68 4.95 -2.35 5.88
C ASP A 68 3.71 -2.47 6.77
N TYR A 69 3.38 -1.39 7.47
CA TYR A 69 2.22 -1.35 8.36
C TYR A 69 0.95 -1.10 7.56
N TYR A 70 0.02 -2.06 7.58
CA TYR A 70 -1.26 -1.92 6.90
C TYR A 70 -2.26 -1.12 7.74
N GLU A 71 -2.46 0.14 7.37
CA GLU A 71 -3.58 0.95 7.85
C GLU A 71 -4.78 0.79 6.90
N ASN A 72 -5.92 0.31 7.40
CA ASN A 72 -7.11 0.11 6.59
C ASN A 72 -7.73 1.48 6.20
N PRO A 73 -7.66 1.89 4.92
CA PRO A 73 -8.14 3.21 4.49
C PRO A 73 -9.66 3.32 4.45
N TYR A 74 -10.38 2.22 4.72
CA TYR A 74 -11.84 2.17 4.75
C TYR A 74 -12.41 2.07 6.17
N LYS A 75 -11.57 2.07 7.22
CA LYS A 75 -12.01 1.86 8.61
C LYS A 75 -13.08 2.85 9.06
N ASP A 76 -12.94 4.12 8.65
CA ASP A 76 -13.87 5.19 9.04
C ASP A 76 -14.96 5.46 7.99
N LYS A 77 -14.88 4.83 6.81
CA LYS A 77 -15.86 5.01 5.74
C LYS A 77 -16.96 3.97 5.88
N LYS A 78 -18.04 4.36 6.56
CA LYS A 78 -19.31 3.64 6.58
C LYS A 78 -19.92 3.69 5.17
N ARG A 79 -19.41 2.86 4.24
CA ARG A 79 -19.86 2.80 2.85
C ARG A 79 -21.33 2.39 2.71
N ASP A 80 -21.85 1.75 3.75
CA ASP A 80 -23.18 1.15 3.80
C ASP A 80 -24.10 1.84 4.81
N GLU A 81 -23.72 3.01 5.36
CA GLU A 81 -24.66 3.85 6.10
C GLU A 81 -25.50 4.66 5.11
N GLU A 82 -26.67 4.11 4.82
CA GLU A 82 -27.80 4.73 4.12
C GLU A 82 -28.84 5.18 5.15
#